data_AF-A0A353R3T9-F1
#
_entry.id   AF-A0A353R3T9-F1
#
_cell.length_a   1.000
_cell.length_b   1.000
_cell.length_c   1.000
_cell.angle_alpha   90.00
_cell.angle_beta   90.00
_cell.angle_gamma   90.00
#
_symmetry.space_group_name_H-M   'P 1'
#
loop_
_entity.id
_entity.type
_entity.pdbx_description
1 polymer ?
#
loop_
_entity_poly.entity_id
_entity_poly.type
_entity_poly.pdbx_seq_one_letter_code
_entity_poly.pdbx_strand_id
1 'polypeptide(L)' 'MANQAVKNALFVWEGKNKSGKIVKGMQNAPSEAVIRALLRRQGINPTTIKKQNNRASK' A
#
# COMPACT_ATOMS: atom_id res chain seq x y z
N MET A 1 -13.88 -18.25 17.33
CA MET A 1 -13.49 -17.01 16.61
C MET A 1 -12.35 -17.38 15.68
N ALA A 2 -12.58 -17.45 14.37
CA ALA A 2 -11.58 -17.94 13.42
C ALA A 2 -10.55 -16.85 13.12
N ASN A 3 -9.31 -17.05 13.60
CA ASN A 3 -8.14 -16.29 13.20
C ASN A 3 -7.86 -16.56 11.72
N GLN A 4 -8.50 -15.82 10.83
CA GLN A 4 -8.00 -15.69 9.47
C GLN A 4 -6.69 -14.93 9.58
N ALA A 5 -5.57 -15.65 9.56
CA ALA A 5 -4.25 -15.08 9.34
C ALA A 5 -4.27 -14.43 7.96
N VAL A 6 -4.76 -13.20 7.90
CA VAL A 6 -4.80 -12.39 6.70
C VAL A 6 -3.34 -12.28 6.27
N LYS A 7 -2.99 -12.94 5.16
CA LYS A 7 -1.64 -12.92 4.62
C LYS A 7 -1.41 -11.52 4.06
N ASN A 8 -0.98 -10.61 4.92
CA ASN A 8 -0.64 -9.26 4.53
C ASN A 8 0.62 -9.31 3.67
N ALA A 9 0.50 -8.86 2.42
CA ALA A 9 1.64 -8.63 1.56
C ALA A 9 2.11 -7.19 1.73
N LEU A 10 3.41 -6.98 1.59
CA LEU A 10 3.99 -5.64 1.53
C LEU A 10 3.75 -5.06 0.14
N PHE A 11 3.19 -3.85 0.06
CA PHE A 11 2.96 -3.13 -1.17
C PHE A 11 3.73 -1.82 -1.14
N VAL A 12 4.49 -1.54 -2.20
CA VAL A 12 5.05 -0.21 -2.44
C VAL A 12 4.01 0.60 -3.20
N TRP A 13 3.81 1.84 -2.77
CA TRP A 13 2.88 2.75 -3.40
C TRP A 13 3.51 4.12 -3.56
N GLU A 14 3.01 4.82 -4.57
CA GLU A 14 3.29 6.22 -4.86
C GLU A 14 1.94 6.92 -5.06
N GLY A 15 1.83 8.13 -4.54
CA GLY A 15 0.64 8.95 -4.71
C GLY A 15 0.92 10.43 -4.50
N LYS A 16 -0.06 11.25 -4.84
CA LYS A 16 0.00 12.70 -4.67
C LYS A 16 -0.89 13.11 -3.50
N ASN A 17 -0.34 13.81 -2.52
CA ASN A 17 -1.15 14.33 -1.42
C ASN A 17 -1.95 15.58 -1.84
N LYS A 18 -2.87 16.04 -1.00
CA LYS A 18 -3.66 17.27 -1.25
C LYS A 18 -2.80 18.53 -1.46
N SER A 19 -1.59 18.57 -0.89
CA SER A 19 -0.63 19.67 -1.10
C SER A 19 0.11 19.59 -2.44
N GLY A 20 -0.19 18.59 -3.27
CA GLY A 20 0.43 18.39 -4.57
C GLY A 20 1.82 17.74 -4.53
N LYS A 21 2.29 17.32 -3.36
CA LYS A 21 3.58 16.62 -3.20
C LYS A 21 3.41 15.14 -3.52
N ILE A 22 4.36 14.60 -4.28
CA ILE A 22 4.46 13.15 -4.51
C ILE A 22 5.03 12.52 -3.24
N VAL A 23 4.28 11.58 -2.70
CA VAL A 23 4.62 10.77 -1.53
C VAL A 23 4.70 9.32 -1.97
N LYS A 24 5.74 8.64 -1.49
CA LYS A 24 5.96 7.22 -1.74
C LYS A 24 6.18 6.52 -0.41
N GLY A 25 5.72 5.29 -0.31
CA GLY A 25 5.80 4.52 0.92
C GLY A 25 5.60 3.04 0.65
N MET A 26 5.78 2.27 1.70
CA MET A 26 5.50 0.83 1.70
C MET A 26 4.47 0.57 2.79
N GLN A 27 3.49 -0.29 2.51
CA GLN A 27 2.48 -0.65 3.49
C GLN A 27 2.02 -2.09 3.32
N ASN A 28 1.79 -2.77 4.44
CA ASN A 28 1.31 -4.13 4.54
C ASN A 28 -0.21 -4.14 4.46
N ALA A 29 -0.76 -4.93 3.53
CA ALA A 29 -2.20 -5.07 3.39
C ALA A 29 -2.59 -6.44 2.83
N PRO A 30 -3.85 -6.88 3.02
CA PRO A 30 -4.37 -8.07 2.38
C PRO A 30 -4.38 -7.98 0.84
N SER A 31 -4.60 -6.76 0.31
CA SER A 31 -4.75 -6.52 -1.12
C SER A 31 -4.45 -5.07 -1.49
N GLU A 32 -4.22 -4.82 -2.77
CA GLU A 32 -4.02 -3.47 -3.32
C GLU A 32 -5.24 -2.56 -3.07
N ALA A 33 -6.46 -3.09 -3.11
CA ALA A 33 -7.67 -2.32 -2.86
C ALA A 33 -7.67 -1.70 -1.45
N VAL A 34 -7.15 -2.43 -0.46
CA VAL A 34 -7.02 -1.93 0.92
C VAL A 34 -5.98 -0.82 0.99
N ILE A 35 -4.84 -0.95 0.30
CA ILE A 35 -3.85 0.14 0.19
C ILE A 35 -4.48 1.39 -0.43
N ARG A 36 -5.22 1.24 -1.55
CA ARG A 36 -5.92 2.36 -2.20
C ARG A 36 -6.88 3.06 -1.24
N ALA A 37 -7.67 2.30 -0.48
CA ALA A 37 -8.60 2.84 0.50
C ALA A 37 -7.88 3.58 1.64
N LEU A 38 -6.80 2.99 2.17
CA LEU A 38 -5.98 3.60 3.23
C LEU A 38 -5.37 4.93 2.76
N LEU A 39 -4.80 4.98 1.55
CA LEU A 39 -4.21 6.20 1.00
C LEU A 39 -5.24 7.29 0.78
N ARG A 40 -6.41 6.96 0.22
CA ARG A 40 -7.51 7.92 0.06
C ARG A 40 -7.99 8.49 1.39
N ARG A 41 -8.08 7.65 2.43
CA ARG A 41 -8.41 8.09 3.80
C ARG A 41 -7.37 9.04 4.37
N GLN A 42 -6.10 8.85 4.03
CA GLN A 42 -5.00 9.76 4.39
C GLN A 42 -4.94 11.02 3.51
N GLY A 43 -5.84 11.17 2.52
CA GLY A 43 -5.82 12.29 1.59
C GLY A 43 -4.71 12.19 0.54
N ILE A 44 -4.24 10.97 0.25
CA ILE A 44 -3.26 10.67 -0.78
C ILE A 44 -3.98 9.99 -1.95
N ASN A 45 -3.80 10.55 -3.14
CA ASN A 45 -4.28 9.94 -4.38
C ASN A 45 -3.22 8.99 -4.94
N PRO A 46 -3.39 7.66 -4.84
CA PRO A 46 -2.42 6.70 -5.37
C PRO A 46 -2.33 6.78 -6.90
N THR A 47 -1.12 6.94 -7.42
CA THR A 47 -0.80 6.88 -8.85
C THR A 47 -0.30 5.51 -9.26
N THR A 48 0.52 4.89 -8.39
CA THR A 48 1.12 3.57 -8.63
C THR A 48 1.04 2.75 -7.37
N ILE A 49 0.61 1.49 -7.48
CA ILE A 49 0.72 0.52 -6.38
C ILE A 49 1.29 -0.77 -6.96
N LYS A 50 2.32 -1.30 -6.31
CA LYS A 50 3.00 -2.52 -6.70
C LYS A 50 3.14 -3.40 -5.49
N LYS A 51 2.77 -4.68 -5.61
CA LYS A 51 3.11 -5.67 -4.60
C LYS A 51 4.63 -5.79 -4.54
N GLN A 52 5.22 -5.51 -3.38
CA GLN A 52 6.62 -5.78 -3.15
C GLN A 52 6.77 -7.30 -3.10
N ASN A 53 7.10 -7.89 -4.25
CA ASN A 53 7.60 -9.24 -4.26
C ASN A 53 8.98 -9.16 -3.62
N ASN A 54 9.13 -9.71 -2.42
CA ASN A 54 10.42 -9.77 -1.75
C ASN A 54 11.34 -10.70 -2.55
N ARG A 55 11.96 -10.16 -3.61
CA ARG A 55 13.01 -10.79 -4.40
C ARG A 55 14.35 -10.13 -4.05
N ALA A 56 14.54 -9.80 -2.78
CA ALA A 56 15.77 -9.17 -2.28
C ALA A 56 16.15 -9.79 -0.93
N SER A 57 16.69 -11.01 -0.97
CA SER A 57 17.94 -11.38 -0.29
C SER A 57 18.23 -12.85 -0.58
N LYS A 58 19.21 -13.11 -1.44
CA LYS A 58 20.17 -14.19 -1.21
C LYS A 58 21.53 -13.51 -1.03
#